data_AF-A0A8X6P0V6-F1
#
_entry.id   AF-A0A8X6P0V6-F1
#
_cell.length_a   1.000
_cell.length_b   1.000
_cell.length_c   1.000
_cell.angle_alpha   90.00
_cell.angle_beta   90.00
_cell.angle_gamma   90.00
#
_symmetry.space_group_name_H-M   'P 1'
#
loop_
_entity.id
_entity.type
_entity.pdbx_description
1 polymer ?
#
loop_
_entity_poly.entity_id
_entity_poly.type
_entity_poly.pdbx_seq_one_letter_code
_entity_poly.pdbx_strand_id
1 'polypeptide(L)'
;MLWEKPEVWPFYMLEERFATLIRKGEKCRIRVRELVVGDIVIVKKGDFIPADIRIIESNDLETDDSRITGTLEARPKNQYDIKEDPLETDNLAYFGTFCLQGYGKGIVVATGDDTILGQIFDIVVAFEKKRPFVYTSIQKLVQFLTVCSVGLGIMLFIFSCKDGWFWLDTLIYLMIMTILTVPYSVLYNVKITVYEENGSSDTENDSYIISVKGELDFVMPFCSTVLIDGKVKPLDNTILRTFAKAAEDTLFKGDTAFGYCEIEISKSEFPPNFKFEANNIPLQDLCFLGMLSIHIPVRPSAVEAVRNFRNAGIKVLERESIRNSPLEQENKVTYNVMFHKN
;
A
#
# COMPACT_ATOMS: atom_id res chain seq x y z
N MET A 1 -31.99 -2.59 6.81
CA MET A 1 -30.81 -1.73 6.54
C MET A 1 -30.21 -2.20 5.23
N LEU A 2 -30.09 -1.30 4.27
CA LEU A 2 -29.42 -1.58 3.00
C LEU A 2 -27.91 -1.51 3.23
N TRP A 3 -27.15 -2.34 2.53
CA TRP A 3 -25.69 -2.32 2.51
C TRP A 3 -25.19 -0.94 2.05
N GLU A 4 -24.64 -0.14 2.97
CA GLU A 4 -23.90 1.07 2.60
C GLU A 4 -22.45 0.70 2.26
N LYS A 5 -21.87 1.36 1.25
CA LYS A 5 -20.52 1.08 0.74
C LYS A 5 -19.47 1.87 1.53
N PRO A 6 -18.52 1.23 2.23
CA PRO A 6 -17.23 1.85 2.54
C PRO A 6 -16.37 2.01 1.26
N GLU A 7 -15.54 3.06 1.21
CA GLU A 7 -14.71 3.44 0.05
C GLU A 7 -13.59 2.44 -0.29
N VAL A 8 -13.31 1.47 0.57
CA VAL A 8 -12.14 0.57 0.46
C VAL A 8 -12.51 -0.88 0.70
N TRP A 9 -13.43 -1.42 -0.11
CA TRP A 9 -13.68 -2.86 -0.08
C TRP A 9 -12.61 -3.61 -0.89
N PRO A 10 -12.00 -4.68 -0.37
CA PRO A 10 -11.22 -5.63 -1.17
C PRO A 10 -11.91 -6.05 -2.47
N PHE A 11 -11.12 -6.24 -3.54
CA PHE A 11 -11.60 -6.45 -4.92
C PHE A 11 -12.65 -7.56 -5.09
N TYR A 12 -12.62 -8.59 -4.22
CA TYR A 12 -13.56 -9.72 -4.25
C TYR A 12 -14.96 -9.41 -3.67
N MET A 13 -15.15 -8.31 -2.93
CA MET A 13 -16.50 -7.80 -2.57
C MET A 13 -17.14 -6.96 -3.68
N LEU A 14 -16.41 -6.65 -4.76
CA LEU A 14 -16.92 -5.87 -5.89
C LEU A 14 -17.63 -6.72 -6.96
N GLU A 15 -17.42 -8.03 -6.98
CA GLU A 15 -18.10 -8.93 -7.91
C GLU A 15 -19.59 -9.05 -7.58
N GLU A 16 -20.45 -8.99 -8.60
CA GLU A 16 -21.88 -9.30 -8.44
C GLU A 16 -22.06 -10.79 -8.15
N ARG A 17 -22.03 -11.13 -6.86
CA ARG A 17 -22.24 -12.49 -6.38
C ARG A 17 -23.72 -12.74 -6.09
N PHE A 18 -24.12 -13.97 -6.35
CA PHE A 18 -25.47 -14.45 -6.10
C PHE A 18 -25.44 -15.56 -5.07
N ALA A 19 -26.41 -15.55 -4.15
CA ALA A 19 -26.63 -16.59 -3.15
C ALA A 19 -27.92 -17.35 -3.45
N THR A 20 -27.94 -18.64 -3.15
CA THR A 20 -29.15 -19.46 -3.22
C THR A 20 -29.76 -19.55 -1.83
N LEU A 21 -31.06 -19.26 -1.70
CA LEU A 21 -31.75 -19.23 -0.41
C LEU A 21 -33.15 -19.82 -0.48
N ILE A 22 -33.77 -20.03 0.68
CA ILE A 22 -35.14 -20.50 0.83
C ILE A 22 -35.97 -19.38 1.45
N ARG A 23 -36.95 -18.83 0.71
CA ARG A 23 -37.94 -17.87 1.20
C ARG A 23 -39.34 -18.38 0.88
N LYS A 24 -40.25 -18.32 1.86
CA LYS A 24 -41.64 -18.82 1.74
C LYS A 24 -41.73 -20.29 1.25
N GLY A 25 -40.72 -21.11 1.56
CA GLY A 25 -40.66 -22.52 1.15
C GLY A 25 -40.12 -22.76 -0.27
N GLU A 26 -39.84 -21.72 -1.05
CA GLU A 26 -39.30 -21.83 -2.40
C GLU A 26 -37.82 -21.46 -2.46
N LYS A 27 -37.08 -22.11 -3.36
CA LYS A 27 -35.66 -21.79 -3.62
C LYS A 27 -35.57 -20.59 -4.55
N CYS A 28 -34.89 -19.54 -4.09
CA CYS A 28 -34.67 -18.32 -4.86
C CYS A 28 -33.17 -18.05 -4.98
N ARG A 29 -32.75 -17.38 -6.05
CA ARG A 29 -31.38 -16.88 -6.23
C ARG A 29 -31.43 -15.35 -6.20
N ILE A 30 -30.74 -14.74 -5.24
CA ILE A 30 -30.69 -13.28 -5.08
C ILE A 30 -29.26 -12.79 -5.08
N ARG A 31 -29.06 -11.48 -5.21
CA ARG A 31 -27.75 -10.87 -5.03
C ARG A 31 -27.34 -10.90 -3.55
N VAL A 32 -26.07 -11.11 -3.27
CA VAL A 32 -25.54 -11.14 -1.89
C VAL A 32 -25.85 -9.86 -1.11
N ARG A 33 -25.90 -8.70 -1.77
CA ARG A 33 -26.26 -7.41 -1.16
C ARG A 33 -27.73 -7.30 -0.72
N GLU A 34 -28.59 -8.17 -1.24
CA GLU A 34 -30.02 -8.21 -0.89
C GLU A 34 -30.29 -9.24 0.24
N LEU A 35 -29.24 -9.91 0.72
CA LEU A 35 -29.30 -10.86 1.82
C LEU A 35 -29.50 -10.10 3.14
N VAL A 36 -30.37 -10.62 4.00
CA VAL A 36 -30.65 -10.06 5.32
C VAL A 36 -30.49 -11.12 6.40
N VAL A 37 -30.24 -10.66 7.63
CA VAL A 37 -30.21 -11.53 8.81
C VAL A 37 -31.53 -12.30 8.93
N GLY A 38 -31.42 -13.60 9.20
CA GLY A 38 -32.56 -14.53 9.27
C GLY A 38 -32.90 -15.24 7.96
N ASP A 39 -32.31 -14.87 6.82
CA ASP A 39 -32.45 -15.66 5.59
C ASP A 39 -31.85 -17.06 5.75
N ILE A 40 -32.47 -18.07 5.13
CA ILE A 40 -31.94 -19.43 5.09
C ILE A 40 -31.19 -19.61 3.78
N VAL A 41 -29.87 -19.70 3.86
CA VAL A 41 -28.97 -19.85 2.71
C VAL A 41 -28.60 -21.30 2.51
N ILE A 42 -28.48 -21.69 1.25
CA ILE A 42 -28.01 -23.01 0.83
C ILE A 42 -26.61 -22.84 0.27
N VAL A 43 -25.68 -23.65 0.77
CA VAL A 43 -24.28 -23.66 0.33
C VAL A 43 -23.94 -25.04 -0.22
N LYS A 44 -23.25 -25.07 -1.36
CA LYS A 44 -22.73 -26.28 -2.00
C LYS A 44 -21.24 -26.16 -2.25
N LYS A 45 -20.58 -27.29 -2.52
CA LYS A 45 -19.20 -27.33 -3.00
C LYS A 45 -18.94 -26.30 -4.10
N GLY A 46 -17.92 -25.47 -3.89
CA GLY A 46 -17.50 -24.39 -4.79
C GLY A 46 -18.23 -23.06 -4.58
N ASP A 47 -19.29 -23.04 -3.75
CA ASP A 47 -19.96 -21.79 -3.41
C ASP A 47 -19.13 -20.99 -2.40
N PHE A 48 -19.18 -19.67 -2.57
CA PHE A 48 -18.68 -18.73 -1.59
C PHE A 48 -19.69 -18.55 -0.46
N ILE A 49 -19.21 -18.41 0.78
CA ILE A 49 -20.08 -18.14 1.93
C ILE A 49 -20.50 -16.66 1.92
N PRO A 50 -21.78 -16.34 1.65
CA PRO A 50 -22.19 -14.98 1.28
C PRO A 50 -22.34 -14.01 2.45
N ALA A 51 -22.38 -14.52 3.68
CA ALA A 51 -22.54 -13.79 4.92
C ALA A 51 -22.10 -14.72 6.07
N ASP A 52 -21.97 -14.20 7.29
CA ASP A 52 -21.76 -15.09 8.43
C ASP A 52 -23.06 -15.88 8.65
N ILE A 53 -22.96 -17.21 8.58
CA ILE A 53 -24.09 -18.12 8.68
C ILE A 53 -23.90 -19.11 9.83
N ARG A 54 -24.98 -19.35 10.56
CA ARG A 54 -25.08 -20.44 11.51
C ARG A 54 -25.62 -21.67 10.82
N ILE A 55 -24.86 -22.76 10.84
CA ILE A 55 -25.21 -24.01 10.20
C ILE A 55 -26.39 -24.66 10.93
N ILE A 56 -27.43 -25.03 10.18
CA ILE A 56 -28.62 -25.75 10.67
C ILE A 56 -28.75 -27.14 10.08
N GLU A 57 -28.05 -27.40 8.97
CA GLU A 57 -28.00 -28.71 8.31
C GLU A 57 -26.67 -28.80 7.60
N SER A 58 -25.93 -29.87 7.79
CA SER A 58 -24.70 -30.14 7.04
C SER A 58 -24.60 -31.60 6.66
N ASN A 59 -24.04 -31.84 5.47
CA ASN A 59 -23.70 -33.15 4.95
C ASN A 59 -22.29 -33.05 4.34
N ASP A 60 -21.30 -33.54 5.08
CA ASP A 60 -19.87 -33.44 4.79
C ASP A 60 -19.42 -32.03 4.37
N LEU A 61 -19.99 -31.00 5.01
CA LEU A 61 -19.69 -29.60 4.72
C LEU A 61 -18.32 -29.21 5.26
N GLU A 62 -17.44 -28.72 4.38
CA GLU A 62 -16.11 -28.21 4.75
C GLU A 62 -15.88 -26.81 4.18
N THR A 63 -15.26 -25.92 4.96
CA THR A 63 -14.90 -24.55 4.53
C THR A 63 -13.41 -24.25 4.67
N ASP A 64 -12.93 -23.31 3.86
CA ASP A 64 -11.58 -22.76 3.91
C ASP A 64 -11.56 -21.45 4.73
N ASP A 65 -11.17 -21.54 6.01
CA ASP A 65 -11.14 -20.41 6.93
C ASP A 65 -9.78 -19.66 6.93
N SER A 66 -8.86 -19.98 6.00
CA SER A 66 -7.49 -19.44 5.92
C SER A 66 -7.41 -17.92 5.86
N ARG A 67 -8.45 -17.26 5.32
CA ARG A 67 -8.51 -15.79 5.23
C ARG A 67 -8.64 -15.10 6.58
N ILE A 68 -9.16 -15.81 7.58
CA ILE A 68 -9.39 -15.28 8.92
C ILE A 68 -8.31 -15.80 9.86
N THR A 69 -7.95 -17.08 9.74
CA THR A 69 -7.00 -17.72 10.67
C THR A 69 -5.56 -17.72 10.19
N GLY A 70 -5.30 -17.47 8.90
CA GLY A 70 -3.97 -17.59 8.29
C GLY A 70 -3.52 -19.03 7.99
N THR A 71 -4.39 -20.03 8.22
CA THR A 71 -4.05 -21.46 8.08
C THR A 71 -4.83 -22.12 6.94
N LEU A 72 -4.17 -22.80 6.00
CA LEU A 72 -4.78 -23.44 4.81
C LEU A 72 -5.50 -24.78 5.09
N GLU A 73 -6.03 -24.98 6.29
CA GLU A 73 -6.69 -26.24 6.67
C GLU A 73 -8.20 -26.19 6.38
N ALA A 74 -8.71 -27.24 5.74
CA ALA A 74 -10.15 -27.43 5.57
C ALA A 74 -10.80 -27.70 6.92
N ARG A 75 -11.84 -26.93 7.27
CA ARG A 75 -12.57 -27.10 8.53
C ARG A 75 -13.95 -27.71 8.32
N PRO A 76 -14.26 -28.86 8.95
CA PRO A 76 -15.59 -29.44 8.88
C PRO A 76 -16.59 -28.57 9.63
N LYS A 77 -17.82 -28.51 9.13
CA LYS A 77 -18.89 -27.69 9.70
C LYS A 77 -20.07 -28.54 10.15
N ASN A 78 -20.52 -28.33 11.38
CA ASN A 78 -21.55 -29.13 12.04
C ASN A 78 -22.53 -28.25 12.82
N GLN A 79 -23.82 -28.57 12.76
CA GLN A 79 -24.88 -27.87 13.50
C GLN A 79 -24.75 -27.94 15.04
N TYR A 80 -24.12 -28.99 15.58
CA TYR A 80 -24.14 -29.28 17.03
C TYR A 80 -22.88 -28.85 17.79
N ASP A 81 -21.76 -28.60 17.10
CA ASP A 81 -20.52 -28.25 17.78
C ASP A 81 -20.52 -26.76 18.15
N ILE A 82 -20.46 -26.49 19.45
CA ILE A 82 -20.53 -25.13 20.02
C ILE A 82 -19.35 -24.96 20.97
N LYS A 83 -18.42 -24.07 20.62
CA LYS A 83 -17.28 -23.68 21.47
C LYS A 83 -17.45 -22.25 22.00
N GLU A 84 -16.69 -21.89 23.03
CA GLU A 84 -16.74 -20.55 23.62
C GLU A 84 -16.22 -19.47 22.65
N ASP A 85 -15.14 -19.78 21.93
CA ASP A 85 -14.62 -18.90 20.88
C ASP A 85 -15.40 -19.12 19.57
N PRO A 86 -16.06 -18.09 19.02
CA PRO A 86 -16.65 -18.16 17.69
C PRO A 86 -15.65 -18.69 16.66
N LEU A 87 -14.40 -18.22 16.60
CA LEU A 87 -13.45 -18.62 15.56
C LEU A 87 -13.06 -20.11 15.60
N GLU A 88 -13.30 -20.79 16.71
CA GLU A 88 -13.05 -22.22 16.86
C GLU A 88 -14.31 -23.09 16.67
N THR A 89 -15.50 -22.49 16.68
CA THR A 89 -16.76 -23.22 16.59
C THR A 89 -17.04 -23.69 15.16
N ASP A 90 -17.49 -24.94 15.02
CA ASP A 90 -17.76 -25.55 13.70
C ASP A 90 -19.21 -25.34 13.23
N ASN A 91 -20.07 -24.76 14.06
CA ASN A 91 -21.45 -24.39 13.69
C ASN A 91 -21.58 -23.01 13.03
N LEU A 92 -20.47 -22.33 12.76
CA LEU A 92 -20.42 -21.07 12.03
C LEU A 92 -19.59 -21.22 10.76
N ALA A 93 -20.08 -20.63 9.68
CA ALA A 93 -19.29 -20.39 8.47
C ALA A 93 -19.25 -18.88 8.19
N TYR A 94 -18.09 -18.40 7.76
CA TYR A 94 -17.77 -16.99 7.75
C TYR A 94 -17.83 -16.37 6.36
N PHE A 95 -18.27 -15.13 6.31
CA PHE A 95 -18.19 -14.31 5.11
C PHE A 95 -16.75 -14.20 4.63
N GLY A 96 -16.52 -14.42 3.34
CA GLY A 96 -15.16 -14.39 2.76
C GLY A 96 -14.58 -15.77 2.50
N THR A 97 -15.08 -16.82 3.15
CA THR A 97 -14.57 -18.18 3.01
C THR A 97 -15.28 -18.93 1.88
N PHE A 98 -14.72 -20.08 1.49
CA PHE A 98 -15.26 -20.93 0.42
C PHE A 98 -15.67 -22.30 0.96
N CYS A 99 -16.77 -22.83 0.42
CA CYS A 99 -17.15 -24.22 0.63
C CYS A 99 -16.29 -25.14 -0.26
N LEU A 100 -15.41 -25.92 0.36
CA LEU A 100 -14.51 -26.85 -0.34
C LEU A 100 -15.24 -28.13 -0.76
N GLN A 101 -16.15 -28.60 0.10
CA GLN A 101 -16.87 -29.85 -0.09
C GLN A 101 -18.23 -29.84 0.64
N GLY A 102 -19.12 -30.70 0.17
CA GLY A 102 -20.36 -31.04 0.84
C GLY A 102 -21.53 -30.14 0.48
N TYR A 103 -22.54 -30.22 1.34
CA TYR A 103 -23.78 -29.48 1.24
C TYR A 103 -24.18 -28.99 2.63
N GLY A 104 -24.69 -27.76 2.71
CA GLY A 104 -25.25 -27.27 3.96
C GLY A 104 -26.35 -26.24 3.79
N LYS A 105 -27.12 -26.07 4.85
CA LYS A 105 -28.04 -24.95 5.04
C LYS A 105 -27.63 -24.20 6.30
N GLY A 106 -27.70 -22.89 6.21
CA GLY A 106 -27.41 -22.01 7.34
C GLY A 106 -28.36 -20.84 7.41
N ILE A 107 -28.58 -20.32 8.62
CA ILE A 107 -29.30 -19.07 8.86
C ILE A 107 -28.28 -17.94 8.91
N VAL A 108 -28.54 -16.85 8.19
CA VAL A 108 -27.70 -15.66 8.24
C VAL A 108 -27.76 -15.02 9.62
N VAL A 109 -26.59 -14.85 10.25
CA VAL A 109 -26.45 -14.21 11.57
C VAL A 109 -25.88 -12.81 11.49
N ALA A 110 -24.96 -12.54 10.56
CA ALA A 110 -24.40 -11.20 10.33
C ALA A 110 -24.11 -10.95 8.85
N THR A 111 -24.22 -9.70 8.42
CA THR A 111 -24.05 -9.26 7.02
C THR A 111 -23.24 -7.97 6.96
N GLY A 112 -22.45 -7.77 5.89
CA GLY A 112 -21.69 -6.53 5.71
C GLY A 112 -20.64 -6.30 6.80
N ASP A 113 -20.59 -5.09 7.33
CA ASP A 113 -19.59 -4.64 8.32
C ASP A 113 -19.71 -5.39 9.66
N ASP A 114 -20.91 -5.90 9.98
CA ASP A 114 -21.15 -6.68 11.19
C ASP A 114 -20.52 -8.08 11.16
N THR A 115 -20.07 -8.55 9.98
CA THR A 115 -19.39 -9.85 9.86
C THR A 115 -18.00 -9.82 10.51
N ILE A 116 -17.48 -10.99 10.91
CA ILE A 116 -16.13 -11.09 11.51
C ILE A 116 -15.07 -10.45 10.61
N LEU A 117 -15.15 -10.73 9.31
CA LEU A 117 -14.22 -10.17 8.33
C LEU A 117 -14.42 -8.66 8.17
N GLY A 118 -15.67 -8.17 8.21
CA GLY A 118 -15.99 -6.73 8.21
C GLY A 118 -15.32 -5.99 9.38
N GLN A 119 -15.44 -6.53 10.59
CA GLN A 119 -14.84 -5.95 11.80
C GLN A 119 -13.30 -5.91 11.74
N ILE A 120 -12.65 -6.96 11.20
CA ILE A 120 -11.19 -6.96 11.00
C ILE A 120 -10.77 -5.84 10.05
N PHE A 121 -11.52 -5.62 8.97
CA PHE A 121 -11.24 -4.55 8.01
C PHE A 121 -11.35 -3.17 8.64
N ASP A 122 -12.38 -2.92 9.46
CA ASP A 122 -12.54 -1.64 10.15
C ASP A 122 -11.35 -1.31 11.05
N ILE A 123 -10.82 -2.31 11.76
CA ILE A 123 -9.64 -2.14 12.62
C ILE A 123 -8.42 -1.76 11.76
N VAL A 124 -8.15 -2.51 10.69
CA VAL A 124 -6.98 -2.27 9.83
C VAL A 124 -7.02 -0.88 9.20
N VAL A 125 -8.18 -0.47 8.67
CA VAL A 125 -8.37 0.87 8.07
C VAL A 125 -8.20 1.99 9.11
N ALA A 126 -8.61 1.76 10.35
CA ALA A 126 -8.38 2.70 11.44
C ALA A 126 -6.88 2.86 11.79
N PHE A 127 -6.05 1.83 11.59
CA PHE A 127 -4.61 1.87 11.83
C PHE A 127 -3.84 2.63 10.75
N GLU A 128 -4.19 2.48 9.47
CA GLU A 128 -3.50 3.15 8.35
C GLU A 128 -3.63 4.68 8.37
N LYS A 129 -4.65 5.24 9.04
CA LYS A 129 -4.79 6.71 9.18
C LYS A 129 -3.74 7.37 10.09
N LYS A 130 -2.86 6.60 10.76
CA LYS A 130 -1.78 7.18 11.56
C LYS A 130 -0.56 7.49 10.69
N ARG A 131 -0.32 8.79 10.46
CA ARG A 131 0.85 9.31 9.71
C ARG A 131 2.17 8.66 10.19
N PRO A 132 3.09 8.29 9.28
CA PRO A 132 4.35 7.66 9.64
C PRO A 132 5.18 8.53 10.59
N PHE A 133 5.76 7.89 11.62
CA PHE A 133 6.42 8.53 12.76
C PHE A 133 7.56 9.50 12.37
N VAL A 134 8.21 9.27 11.23
CA VAL A 134 9.33 10.08 10.71
C VAL A 134 8.89 11.50 10.36
N TYR A 135 7.70 11.67 9.77
CA TYR A 135 7.19 12.98 9.36
C TYR A 135 6.93 13.90 10.57
N THR A 136 6.46 13.33 11.68
CA THR A 136 6.22 14.08 12.93
C THR A 136 7.52 14.61 13.53
N SER A 137 8.62 13.87 13.38
CA SER A 137 9.93 14.27 13.91
C SER A 137 10.58 15.37 13.06
N ILE A 138 10.50 15.25 11.72
CA ILE A 138 10.97 16.29 10.79
C ILE A 138 10.17 17.58 10.97
N GLN A 139 8.84 17.49 11.10
CA GLN A 139 7.99 18.67 11.30
C GLN A 139 8.33 19.43 12.59
N LYS A 140 8.65 18.72 13.69
CA LYS A 140 9.08 19.35 14.94
C LYS A 140 10.42 20.07 14.80
N LEU A 141 11.36 19.51 14.05
CA LEU A 141 12.65 20.14 13.76
C LEU A 141 12.48 21.41 12.91
N VAL A 142 11.65 21.36 11.86
CA VAL A 142 11.35 22.52 11.01
C VAL A 142 10.66 23.63 11.80
N GLN A 143 9.70 23.29 12.65
CA GLN A 143 9.03 24.26 13.53
C GLN A 143 10.02 24.92 14.50
N PHE A 144 10.92 24.15 15.10
CA PHE A 144 11.95 24.68 15.99
C PHE A 144 12.89 25.66 15.28
N LEU A 145 13.39 25.32 14.09
CA LEU A 145 14.26 26.20 13.31
C LEU A 145 13.53 27.48 12.86
N THR A 146 12.26 27.38 12.50
CA THR A 146 11.43 28.54 12.09
C THR A 146 11.23 29.51 13.24
N VAL A 147 10.93 29.01 14.45
CA VAL A 147 10.76 29.87 15.64
C VAL A 147 12.05 30.59 15.99
N CYS A 148 13.19 29.89 15.96
CA CYS A 148 14.51 30.51 16.19
C CYS A 148 14.83 31.60 15.17
N SER A 149 14.53 31.37 13.88
CA SER A 149 14.75 32.32 12.79
C SER A 149 13.92 33.60 12.95
N VAL A 150 12.62 33.46 13.23
CA VAL A 150 11.73 34.60 13.46
C VAL A 150 12.14 35.38 14.70
N GLY A 151 12.52 34.69 15.79
CA GLY A 151 12.99 35.32 17.02
C GLY A 151 14.24 36.19 16.79
N LEU A 152 15.23 35.67 16.06
CA LEU A 152 16.41 36.43 15.68
C LEU A 152 16.06 37.60 14.75
N GLY A 153 15.12 37.41 13.83
CA GLY A 153 14.64 38.46 12.93
C GLY A 153 13.98 39.64 13.66
N ILE A 154 13.14 39.37 14.65
CA ILE A 154 12.51 40.40 15.49
C ILE A 154 13.56 41.16 16.31
N MET A 155 14.55 40.46 16.85
CA MET A 155 15.65 41.09 17.59
C MET A 155 16.38 42.11 16.70
N LEU A 156 16.77 41.71 15.49
CA LEU A 156 17.44 42.59 14.54
C LEU A 156 16.57 43.78 14.10
N PHE A 157 15.26 43.57 13.96
CA PHE A 157 14.31 44.66 13.66
C PHE A 157 14.32 45.74 14.74
N ILE A 158 14.33 45.35 16.02
CA ILE A 158 14.37 46.31 17.14
C ILE A 158 15.67 47.11 17.15
N PHE A 159 16.82 46.49 16.84
CA PHE A 159 18.09 47.20 16.71
C PHE A 159 18.07 48.19 15.54
N SER A 160 17.54 47.76 14.39
CA SER A 160 17.44 48.59 13.20
C SER A 160 16.58 49.85 13.40
N CYS A 161 15.50 49.75 14.17
CA CYS A 161 14.70 50.92 14.56
C CYS A 161 15.46 51.92 15.44
N LYS A 162 16.41 51.46 16.27
CA LYS A 162 17.21 52.35 17.13
C LYS A 162 18.26 53.13 16.35
N ASP A 163 18.85 52.49 15.33
CA ASP A 163 19.90 53.09 14.51
C ASP A 163 19.33 53.97 13.37
N GLY A 164 18.00 54.12 13.27
CA GLY A 164 17.33 55.01 12.32
C GLY A 164 17.34 54.51 10.87
N TRP A 165 17.52 53.20 10.67
CA TRP A 165 17.53 52.61 9.33
C TRP A 165 16.15 52.67 8.69
N PHE A 166 16.14 52.71 7.36
CA PHE A 166 14.90 52.72 6.62
C PHE A 166 14.18 51.38 6.81
N TRP A 167 12.95 51.43 7.33
CA TRP A 167 12.14 50.27 7.70
C TRP A 167 11.96 49.21 6.59
N LEU A 168 12.02 49.61 5.32
CA LEU A 168 11.98 48.70 4.17
C LEU A 168 13.24 47.84 4.06
N ASP A 169 14.42 48.38 4.37
CA ASP A 169 15.68 47.62 4.31
C ASP A 169 15.68 46.51 5.38
N THR A 170 15.23 46.84 6.59
CA THR A 170 15.06 45.88 7.68
C THR A 170 14.11 44.75 7.33
N LEU A 171 13.03 45.05 6.61
CA LEU A 171 12.05 44.08 6.16
C LEU A 171 12.62 43.13 5.09
N ILE A 172 13.44 43.66 4.18
CA ILE A 172 14.14 42.84 3.17
C ILE A 172 15.14 41.88 3.84
N TYR A 173 15.92 42.34 4.84
CA TYR A 173 16.85 41.48 5.57
C TYR A 173 16.14 40.37 6.36
N LEU A 174 14.98 40.68 6.96
CA LEU A 174 14.14 39.68 7.63
C LEU A 174 13.72 38.56 6.66
N MET A 175 13.27 38.94 5.47
CA MET A 175 12.85 38.00 4.43
C MET A 175 14.01 37.09 4.01
N ILE A 176 15.18 37.65 3.73
CA ILE A 176 16.37 36.87 3.32
C ILE A 176 16.80 35.88 4.41
N MET A 177 16.83 36.32 5.68
CA MET A 177 17.21 35.46 6.81
C MET A 177 16.27 34.27 6.98
N THR A 178 14.96 34.49 6.88
CA THR A 178 13.98 33.40 6.99
C THR A 178 14.16 32.36 5.88
N ILE A 179 14.41 32.78 4.64
CA ILE A 179 14.64 31.90 3.50
C ILE A 179 15.92 31.04 3.69
N LEU A 180 17.01 31.63 4.20
CA LEU A 180 18.28 30.93 4.39
C LEU A 180 18.25 29.88 5.52
N THR A 181 17.39 30.06 6.53
CA THR A 181 17.32 29.15 7.69
C THR A 181 16.55 27.85 7.43
N VAL A 182 15.72 27.80 6.38
CA VAL A 182 14.97 26.60 6.03
C VAL A 182 15.92 25.69 5.23
N PRO A 183 16.30 24.51 5.76
CA PRO A 183 17.21 23.61 5.07
C PRO A 183 16.47 22.86 3.96
N TYR A 184 16.17 23.57 2.86
CA TYR A 184 15.50 23.01 1.69
C TYR A 184 16.22 21.76 1.18
N SER A 185 17.55 21.66 1.33
CA SER A 185 18.36 20.54 0.84
C SER A 185 18.16 19.20 1.58
N VAL A 186 17.65 19.19 2.83
CA VAL A 186 17.49 17.95 3.63
C VAL A 186 16.25 17.15 3.20
N LEU A 187 15.40 17.73 2.36
CA LEU A 187 14.13 17.14 1.94
C LEU A 187 14.25 16.25 0.68
N TYR A 188 15.37 16.25 -0.05
CA TYR A 188 15.43 15.75 -1.44
C TYR A 188 16.45 14.60 -1.63
N ASN A 189 16.01 13.33 -1.46
CA ASN A 189 16.79 12.13 -1.77
C ASN A 189 16.48 11.59 -3.18
N VAL A 190 16.87 12.32 -4.22
CA VAL A 190 16.68 11.91 -5.62
C VAL A 190 18.00 11.88 -6.37
N LYS A 191 18.16 10.86 -7.22
CA LYS A 191 19.29 10.73 -8.14
C LYS A 191 18.81 10.98 -9.57
N ILE A 192 19.51 11.87 -10.26
CA ILE A 192 19.22 12.24 -11.65
C ILE A 192 20.41 11.80 -12.51
N THR A 193 20.12 11.23 -13.68
CA THR A 193 21.12 10.89 -14.70
C THR A 193 20.67 11.47 -16.03
N VAL A 194 21.60 12.08 -16.77
CA VAL A 194 21.33 12.63 -18.11
C VAL A 194 22.08 11.80 -19.14
N TYR A 195 21.38 11.34 -20.16
CA TYR A 195 21.90 10.60 -21.29
C TYR A 195 21.70 11.43 -22.57
N GLU A 196 22.63 11.27 -23.51
CA GLU A 196 22.57 11.91 -24.82
C GLU A 196 22.35 10.83 -25.87
N GLU A 197 21.25 10.93 -26.63
CA GLU A 197 20.91 10.00 -27.70
C GLU A 197 21.11 10.69 -29.06
N ASN A 198 21.85 10.02 -29.95
CA ASN A 198 22.13 10.49 -31.31
C ASN A 198 21.41 9.55 -32.29
N GLY A 199 20.50 10.08 -33.11
CA GLY A 199 19.66 9.28 -33.99
C GLY A 199 20.42 8.58 -35.12
N SER A 200 19.91 7.44 -35.60
CA SER A 200 20.35 6.80 -36.85
C SER A 200 19.54 7.31 -38.07
N SER A 201 20.14 7.25 -39.26
CA SER A 201 20.09 8.23 -40.37
C SER A 201 18.79 8.48 -41.16
N ASP A 202 17.57 8.31 -40.61
CA ASP A 202 16.34 8.61 -41.38
C ASP A 202 15.26 9.44 -40.63
N THR A 203 15.52 9.92 -39.41
CA THR A 203 14.70 10.96 -38.75
C THR A 203 15.59 11.93 -37.96
N GLU A 204 15.66 13.20 -38.38
CA GLU A 204 16.42 14.28 -37.72
C GLU A 204 15.82 14.62 -36.35
N ASN A 205 16.26 13.99 -35.26
CA ASN A 205 16.04 14.51 -33.90
C ASN A 205 17.07 13.94 -32.93
N ASP A 206 18.10 14.73 -32.62
CA ASP A 206 19.00 14.49 -31.51
C ASP A 206 18.32 14.94 -30.19
N SER A 207 18.33 14.09 -29.16
CA SER A 207 17.64 14.36 -27.88
C SER A 207 18.50 14.06 -26.65
N TYR A 208 18.15 14.73 -25.54
CA TYR A 208 18.63 14.45 -24.19
C TYR A 208 17.54 13.70 -23.43
N ILE A 209 17.90 12.58 -22.80
CA ILE A 209 17.01 11.83 -21.91
C ILE A 209 17.47 12.05 -20.48
N ILE A 210 16.59 12.59 -19.64
CA ILE A 210 16.86 12.83 -18.23
C ILE A 210 16.06 11.82 -17.42
N SER A 211 16.75 10.91 -16.74
CA SER A 211 16.14 9.87 -15.90
C SER A 211 16.32 10.18 -14.42
N VAL A 212 15.25 10.03 -13.65
CA VAL A 212 15.18 10.37 -12.23
C VAL A 212 14.70 9.16 -11.43
N LYS A 213 15.44 8.82 -10.37
CA LYS A 213 15.11 7.73 -9.42
C LYS A 213 15.07 8.25 -7.99
N GLY A 214 14.03 7.89 -7.24
CA GLY A 214 13.92 8.19 -5.82
C GLY A 214 12.76 7.46 -5.13
N GLU A 215 12.46 7.85 -3.90
CA GLU A 215 11.29 7.37 -3.16
C GLU A 215 10.00 7.80 -3.87
N LEU A 216 8.98 6.94 -3.90
CA LEU A 216 7.81 7.15 -4.74
C LEU A 216 7.06 8.43 -4.39
N ASP A 217 6.83 8.67 -3.09
CA ASP A 217 6.10 9.86 -2.59
C ASP A 217 6.80 11.18 -2.91
N PHE A 218 8.10 11.12 -3.20
CA PHE A 218 8.91 12.27 -3.50
C PHE A 218 9.03 12.54 -5.00
N VAL A 219 9.05 11.48 -5.82
CA VAL A 219 9.21 11.61 -7.29
C VAL A 219 7.88 11.90 -7.98
N MET A 220 6.77 11.38 -7.45
CA MET A 220 5.43 11.52 -8.05
C MET A 220 4.94 12.97 -8.21
N PRO A 221 5.19 13.90 -7.27
CA PRO A 221 4.80 15.31 -7.44
C PRO A 221 5.46 16.04 -8.62
N PHE A 222 6.57 15.53 -9.14
CA PHE A 222 7.31 16.09 -10.28
C PHE A 222 6.86 15.50 -11.63
N CYS A 223 5.97 14.51 -11.61
CA CYS A 223 5.49 13.82 -12.79
C CYS A 223 4.12 14.38 -13.22
N SER A 224 3.98 14.68 -14.51
CA SER A 224 2.70 15.14 -15.09
C SER A 224 2.10 14.12 -16.03
N THR A 225 2.91 13.19 -16.53
CA THR A 225 2.47 12.11 -17.41
C THR A 225 2.95 10.77 -16.90
N VAL A 226 2.38 9.68 -17.43
CA VAL A 226 2.71 8.31 -17.10
C VAL A 226 2.68 7.47 -18.36
N LEU A 227 3.67 6.61 -18.52
CA LEU A 227 3.74 5.67 -19.62
C LEU A 227 2.94 4.41 -19.28
N ILE A 228 1.87 4.16 -20.02
CA ILE A 228 1.06 2.94 -19.87
C ILE A 228 0.89 2.32 -21.26
N ASP A 229 1.32 1.06 -21.42
CA ASP A 229 1.23 0.28 -22.66
C ASP A 229 1.85 1.00 -23.88
N GLY A 230 3.01 1.61 -23.65
CA GLY A 230 3.75 2.36 -24.67
C GLY A 230 3.10 3.68 -25.09
N LYS A 231 2.02 4.11 -24.44
CA LYS A 231 1.35 5.39 -24.69
C LYS A 231 1.47 6.31 -23.47
N VAL A 232 1.94 7.53 -23.70
CA VAL A 232 2.02 8.57 -22.68
C VAL A 232 0.62 9.10 -22.40
N LYS A 233 0.18 9.01 -21.15
CA LYS A 233 -1.11 9.53 -20.68
C LYS A 233 -0.87 10.55 -19.58
N PRO A 234 -1.79 11.51 -19.36
CA PRO A 234 -1.69 12.40 -18.21
C PRO A 234 -1.78 11.62 -16.90
N LEU A 235 -1.00 12.04 -15.90
CA LEU A 235 -0.98 11.43 -14.58
C LEU A 235 -2.24 11.85 -13.82
N ASP A 236 -3.26 11.00 -13.86
CA ASP A 236 -4.51 11.22 -13.14
C ASP A 236 -4.40 10.77 -11.67
N ASN A 237 -5.24 11.35 -10.80
CA ASN A 237 -5.33 10.99 -9.38
C ASN A 237 -5.69 9.50 -9.19
N THR A 238 -6.39 8.91 -10.16
CA THR A 238 -6.68 7.48 -10.21
C THR A 238 -5.39 6.65 -10.36
N ILE A 239 -4.45 7.11 -11.19
CA ILE A 239 -3.20 6.41 -11.47
C ILE A 239 -2.22 6.59 -10.30
N LEU A 240 -2.13 7.79 -9.73
CA LEU A 240 -1.33 8.08 -8.52
C LEU A 240 -1.68 7.14 -7.36
N ARG A 241 -2.99 6.99 -7.07
CA ARG A 241 -3.47 6.08 -6.01
C ARG A 241 -3.12 4.62 -6.28
N THR A 242 -3.06 4.23 -7.55
CA THR A 242 -2.71 2.86 -7.94
C THR A 242 -1.26 2.53 -7.61
N PHE A 243 -0.33 3.46 -7.87
CA PHE A 243 1.08 3.27 -7.56
C PHE A 243 1.41 3.43 -6.08
N ALA A 244 0.73 4.34 -5.36
CA ALA A 244 0.87 4.45 -3.90
C ALA A 244 0.50 3.14 -3.20
N LYS A 245 -0.63 2.52 -3.61
CA LYS A 245 -1.03 1.22 -3.08
C LYS A 245 0.00 0.12 -3.39
N ALA A 246 0.55 0.10 -4.61
CA ALA A 246 1.57 -0.89 -4.97
C ALA A 246 2.86 -0.75 -4.14
N ALA A 247 3.23 0.48 -3.75
CA ALA A 247 4.37 0.73 -2.87
C ALA A 247 4.13 0.25 -1.43
N GLU A 248 2.92 0.47 -0.89
CA GLU A 248 2.52 -0.05 0.43
C GLU A 248 2.54 -1.59 0.46
N ASP A 249 2.01 -2.24 -0.57
CA ASP A 249 2.05 -3.70 -0.72
C ASP A 249 3.48 -4.25 -0.79
N THR A 250 4.41 -3.46 -1.33
CA THR A 250 5.83 -3.80 -1.43
C THR A 250 6.52 -3.66 -0.08
N LEU A 251 6.22 -2.61 0.66
CA LEU A 251 6.73 -2.37 2.00
C LEU A 251 6.26 -3.46 2.98
N PHE A 252 4.99 -3.91 2.87
CA PHE A 252 4.45 -4.98 3.72
C PHE A 252 5.21 -6.30 3.56
N LYS A 253 5.77 -6.55 2.37
CA LYS A 253 6.61 -7.74 2.10
C LYS A 253 8.03 -7.62 2.66
N GLY A 254 8.40 -6.47 3.24
CA GLY A 254 9.73 -6.21 3.77
C GLY A 254 10.72 -5.64 2.75
N ASP A 255 10.22 -5.26 1.57
CA ASP A 255 11.03 -4.75 0.46
C ASP A 255 10.98 -3.23 0.35
N THR A 256 11.97 -2.64 -0.31
CA THR A 256 12.01 -1.19 -0.56
C THR A 256 11.67 -0.87 -2.01
N ALA A 257 10.66 -0.03 -2.23
CA ALA A 257 10.23 0.43 -3.54
C ALA A 257 10.84 1.79 -3.94
N PHE A 258 11.18 1.95 -5.22
CA PHE A 258 11.64 3.22 -5.81
C PHE A 258 10.84 3.56 -7.06
N GLY A 259 10.46 4.83 -7.20
CA GLY A 259 9.86 5.37 -8.43
C GLY A 259 10.93 5.75 -9.45
N TYR A 260 10.59 5.58 -10.73
CA TYR A 260 11.39 5.95 -11.88
C TYR A 260 10.58 6.81 -12.85
N CYS A 261 11.14 7.93 -13.25
CA CYS A 261 10.55 8.80 -14.27
C CYS A 261 11.62 9.36 -15.21
N GLU A 262 11.19 9.73 -16.41
CA GLU A 262 12.05 10.22 -17.47
C GLU A 262 11.40 11.40 -18.20
N ILE A 263 12.23 12.25 -18.80
CA ILE A 263 11.80 13.25 -19.76
C ILE A 263 12.79 13.27 -20.92
N GLU A 264 12.27 13.36 -22.14
CA GLU A 264 13.04 13.51 -23.36
C GLU A 264 12.92 14.95 -23.85
N ILE A 265 14.06 15.58 -24.15
CA ILE A 265 14.13 16.98 -24.58
C ILE A 265 15.00 17.11 -25.82
N SER A 266 14.57 17.86 -26.82
CA SER A 266 15.36 18.06 -28.03
C SER A 266 16.61 18.89 -27.76
N LYS A 267 17.75 18.53 -28.35
CA LYS A 267 18.98 19.35 -28.23
C LYS A 267 18.83 20.74 -28.81
N SER A 268 17.86 20.95 -29.71
CA SER A 268 17.58 22.23 -30.35
C SER A 268 17.06 23.31 -29.37
N GLU A 269 16.54 22.91 -28.22
CA GLU A 269 16.08 23.81 -27.14
C GLU A 269 17.25 24.38 -26.31
N PHE A 270 18.46 23.85 -26.50
CA PHE A 270 19.65 24.23 -25.75
C PHE A 270 20.75 24.75 -26.70
N PRO A 271 21.60 25.70 -26.24
CA PRO A 271 22.70 26.18 -27.05
C PRO A 271 23.72 25.06 -27.37
N PRO A 272 24.46 25.16 -28.48
CA PRO A 272 25.47 24.14 -28.83
C PRO A 272 26.50 24.01 -27.70
N ASN A 273 26.79 22.77 -27.28
CA ASN A 273 27.62 22.41 -26.11
C ASN A 273 27.04 22.77 -24.73
N PHE A 274 25.72 22.77 -24.58
CA PHE A 274 25.06 22.93 -23.27
C PHE A 274 25.50 21.82 -22.30
N LYS A 275 25.74 22.20 -21.04
CA LYS A 275 26.08 21.28 -19.95
C LYS A 275 25.00 21.32 -18.88
N PHE A 276 24.48 20.15 -18.55
CA PHE A 276 23.54 20.00 -17.43
C PHE A 276 24.30 20.03 -16.09
N GLU A 277 23.84 20.89 -15.20
CA GLU A 277 24.28 21.10 -13.83
C GLU A 277 23.06 21.02 -12.89
N ALA A 278 23.26 20.73 -11.60
CA ALA A 278 22.16 20.45 -10.67
C ALA A 278 21.03 21.50 -10.62
N ASN A 279 21.33 22.76 -10.97
CA ASN A 279 20.39 23.87 -10.90
C ASN A 279 19.67 24.16 -12.22
N ASN A 280 20.10 23.57 -13.33
CA ASN A 280 19.54 23.83 -14.67
C ASN A 280 18.84 22.60 -15.28
N ILE A 281 18.69 21.54 -14.48
CA ILE A 281 17.96 20.34 -14.89
C ILE A 281 16.46 20.61 -14.77
N PRO A 282 15.70 20.44 -15.86
CA PRO A 282 14.25 20.51 -15.80
C PRO A 282 13.71 19.29 -15.05
N LEU A 283 13.13 19.54 -13.87
CA LEU A 283 12.51 18.52 -13.00
C LEU A 283 10.98 18.65 -12.95
N GLN A 284 10.39 19.38 -13.89
CA GLN A 284 8.94 19.53 -14.01
C GLN A 284 8.44 18.71 -15.19
N ASP A 285 7.18 18.27 -15.12
CA ASP A 285 6.50 17.53 -16.18
C ASP A 285 7.16 16.21 -16.60
N LEU A 286 7.79 15.52 -15.65
CA LEU A 286 8.40 14.22 -15.89
C LEU A 286 7.33 13.18 -16.30
N CYS A 287 7.72 12.20 -17.11
CA CYS A 287 6.91 11.03 -17.45
C CYS A 287 7.25 9.89 -16.49
N PHE A 288 6.29 9.51 -15.65
CA PHE A 288 6.45 8.37 -14.74
C PHE A 288 6.46 7.06 -15.54
N LEU A 289 7.54 6.29 -15.41
CA LEU A 289 7.67 5.02 -16.12
C LEU A 289 7.17 3.85 -15.28
N GLY A 290 7.41 3.89 -13.97
CA GLY A 290 7.01 2.81 -13.08
C GLY A 290 7.79 2.77 -11.78
N MET A 291 7.53 1.71 -11.02
CA MET A 291 8.11 1.47 -9.70
C MET A 291 8.91 0.16 -9.72
N LEU A 292 10.05 0.15 -9.05
CA LEU A 292 10.88 -1.03 -8.85
C LEU A 292 10.98 -1.37 -7.36
N SER A 293 10.75 -2.63 -7.01
CA SER A 293 11.00 -3.17 -5.67
C SER A 293 12.38 -3.85 -5.58
N ILE A 294 13.09 -3.66 -4.46
CA ILE A 294 14.28 -4.44 -4.09
C ILE A 294 13.95 -5.31 -2.87
N HIS A 295 13.97 -6.63 -3.07
CA HIS A 295 13.92 -7.63 -2.01
C HIS A 295 15.31 -7.93 -1.45
N ILE A 296 15.46 -7.91 -0.11
CA ILE A 296 16.69 -8.27 0.59
C ILE A 296 16.51 -9.70 1.13
N PRO A 297 16.87 -10.74 0.37
CA PRO A 297 16.71 -12.11 0.85
C PRO A 297 17.54 -12.35 2.12
N VAL A 298 17.03 -13.24 2.97
CA VAL A 298 17.78 -13.70 4.15
C VAL A 298 19.07 -14.38 3.69
N ARG A 299 20.23 -13.94 4.22
CA ARG A 299 21.53 -14.52 3.83
C ARG A 299 21.56 -16.00 4.24
N PRO A 300 21.95 -16.93 3.35
CA PRO A 300 22.12 -18.33 3.73
C PRO A 300 23.06 -18.52 4.94
N SER A 301 24.09 -17.67 5.07
CA SER A 301 24.99 -17.66 6.22
C SER A 301 24.35 -17.13 7.52
N ALA A 302 23.25 -16.37 7.44
CA ALA A 302 22.49 -15.95 8.64
C ALA A 302 21.75 -17.15 9.24
N VAL A 303 21.22 -18.04 8.40
CA VAL A 303 20.68 -19.33 8.85
C VAL A 303 21.77 -20.15 9.55
N GLU A 304 22.99 -20.17 9.01
CA GLU A 304 24.12 -20.89 9.59
C GLU A 304 24.66 -20.25 10.87
N ALA A 305 24.74 -18.92 10.96
CA ALA A 305 25.15 -18.20 12.15
C ALA A 305 24.13 -18.35 13.29
N VAL A 306 22.83 -18.24 13.02
CA VAL A 306 21.75 -18.52 13.99
C VAL A 306 21.89 -19.94 14.52
N ARG A 307 22.25 -20.90 13.66
CA ARG A 307 22.53 -22.28 14.06
C ARG A 307 23.77 -22.39 14.96
N ASN A 308 24.88 -21.76 14.61
CA ASN A 308 26.11 -21.78 15.41
C ASN A 308 25.93 -21.10 16.78
N PHE A 309 25.20 -19.99 16.85
CA PHE A 309 24.88 -19.32 18.12
C PHE A 309 23.96 -20.18 19.00
N ARG A 310 22.94 -20.82 18.42
CA ARG A 310 22.13 -21.80 19.14
C ARG A 310 23.00 -22.96 19.67
N ASN A 311 23.96 -23.45 18.88
CA ASN A 311 24.89 -24.51 19.29
C ASN A 311 25.86 -24.08 20.41
N ALA A 312 26.23 -22.81 20.47
CA ALA A 312 27.04 -22.25 21.55
C ALA A 312 26.24 -21.90 22.82
N GLY A 313 24.92 -22.18 22.84
CA GLY A 313 24.04 -21.93 23.98
C GLY A 313 23.47 -20.50 24.06
N ILE A 314 23.56 -19.72 22.97
CA ILE A 314 23.02 -18.35 22.91
C ILE A 314 21.58 -18.38 22.37
N LYS A 315 20.64 -17.71 23.05
CA LYS A 315 19.19 -17.73 22.72
C LYS A 315 18.82 -16.69 21.66
N VAL A 316 18.13 -17.14 20.61
CA VAL A 316 17.58 -16.33 19.50
C VAL A 316 16.05 -16.42 19.51
N LEU A 317 15.33 -15.30 19.37
CA LEU A 317 13.87 -15.24 19.43
C LEU A 317 13.23 -14.76 18.12
N GLU A 318 12.16 -15.45 17.74
CA GLU A 318 11.29 -15.20 16.58
C GLU A 318 9.86 -15.03 17.09
N ARG A 319 9.06 -14.18 16.46
CA ARG A 319 7.71 -13.86 16.94
C ARG A 319 6.71 -13.91 15.78
N GLU A 320 5.84 -14.91 15.79
CA GLU A 320 4.76 -15.15 14.83
C GLU A 320 3.41 -15.38 15.55
N SER A 321 2.30 -15.29 14.81
CA SER A 321 0.92 -15.31 15.34
C SER A 321 0.35 -16.71 15.63
N ILE A 322 1.09 -17.80 15.38
CA ILE A 322 0.64 -19.16 15.66
C ILE A 322 1.20 -19.64 17.00
N ARG A 323 0.35 -20.20 17.86
CA ARG A 323 0.79 -21.14 18.91
C ARG A 323 1.22 -22.43 18.20
N ASN A 324 2.53 -22.62 18.03
CA ASN A 324 3.21 -23.87 17.63
C ASN A 324 2.33 -24.94 16.95
N SER A 325 2.23 -24.91 15.62
CA SER A 325 1.91 -26.12 14.84
C SER A 325 3.22 -26.84 14.48
N PRO A 326 3.36 -28.17 14.63
CA PRO A 326 4.65 -28.86 14.52
C PRO A 326 5.20 -29.06 13.09
N LEU A 327 4.65 -28.41 12.06
CA LEU A 327 4.82 -28.83 10.66
C LEU A 327 5.49 -27.82 9.70
N GLU A 328 5.93 -26.63 10.13
CA GLU A 328 6.71 -25.72 9.26
C GLU A 328 8.23 -25.96 9.30
N GLN A 329 8.62 -27.23 9.30
CA GLN A 329 9.93 -27.65 8.83
C GLN A 329 9.78 -28.33 7.47
N GLU A 330 9.50 -27.57 6.40
CA GLU A 330 9.97 -27.91 5.05
C GLU A 330 9.63 -26.82 4.00
N ASN A 331 10.66 -26.06 3.61
CA ASN A 331 10.93 -25.48 2.30
C ASN A 331 9.79 -25.38 1.27
N LYS A 332 9.57 -24.16 0.72
CA LYS A 332 9.53 -23.96 -0.75
C LYS A 332 9.73 -22.50 -1.20
N VAL A 333 10.66 -22.39 -2.15
CA VAL A 333 11.07 -21.21 -2.92
C VAL A 333 10.03 -20.89 -4.00
N THR A 334 9.74 -19.61 -4.29
CA THR A 334 9.14 -19.22 -5.57
C THR A 334 9.62 -17.81 -5.99
N TYR A 335 10.26 -17.72 -7.15
CA TYR A 335 10.69 -16.49 -7.81
C TYR A 335 9.49 -15.86 -8.56
N ASN A 336 9.36 -14.53 -8.61
CA ASN A 336 8.65 -13.86 -9.69
C ASN A 336 9.22 -12.46 -9.96
N VAL A 337 9.72 -12.28 -11.17
CA VAL A 337 10.10 -11.00 -11.80
C VAL A 337 8.86 -10.49 -12.53
N MET A 338 8.47 -9.22 -12.37
CA MET A 338 7.53 -8.58 -13.29
C MET A 338 8.21 -7.42 -14.02
N PHE A 339 8.48 -7.64 -15.30
CA PHE A 339 8.37 -6.59 -16.30
C PHE A 339 6.92 -6.60 -16.80
N HIS A 340 6.34 -5.43 -17.07
CA HIS A 340 5.19 -5.35 -17.97
C HIS A 340 5.62 -4.60 -19.23
N LYS A 341 5.62 -5.31 -20.36
CA LYS A 341 5.76 -4.77 -21.70
C LYS A 341 4.67 -5.36 -22.59
N ASN A 342 4.06 -4.45 -23.38
CA ASN A 342 3.14 -4.55 -24.52
C ASN A 342 1.65 -4.37 -24.22
#